data_AF-A0AAD9JUR7-F1
#
_entry.id   AF-A0AAD9JUR7-F1
#
_cell.length_a   1.000
_cell.length_b   1.000
_cell.length_c   1.000
_cell.angle_alpha   90.00
_cell.angle_beta   90.00
_cell.angle_gamma   90.00
#
_symmetry.space_group_name_H-M   'P 1'
#
loop_
_entity.id
_entity.type
_entity.pdbx_description
1 polymer ?
#
loop_
_entity_poly.entity_id
_entity_poly.type
_entity_poly.pdbx_seq_one_letter_code
_entity_poly.pdbx_strand_id
1 'polypeptide(L)'
;MIWEQNAQAIVMLTKCKEHGRVTCGRYWPEATEPMYYGYLKVQVLETTSSDDWIVSRFMLVKGNQGRTMTHFQYLAWPDLGVPKNTMSLVAFVRLVRRSLDVQKAPLVVHCNTGAGRSGTFVAVDRLLQHIMKHDWVDIYHTVHEMLQHRHQLVQTEVRPLATYFVYCPLESLCLK
;
A
#
# COMPACT_ATOMS: atom_id res chain seq x y z
N MET A 1 -10.03 11.82 8.06
CA MET A 1 -9.20 11.58 6.85
C MET A 1 -9.89 10.72 5.80
N ILE A 2 -10.03 9.39 5.98
CA ILE A 2 -10.59 8.49 4.94
C ILE A 2 -11.91 9.02 4.39
N TRP A 3 -12.87 9.32 5.28
CA TRP A 3 -14.16 9.88 4.92
C TRP A 3 -14.05 11.20 4.14
N GLU A 4 -13.41 12.21 4.75
CA GLU A 4 -13.34 13.58 4.23
C GLU A 4 -12.62 13.69 2.89
N GLN A 5 -11.54 12.92 2.69
CA GLN A 5 -10.75 12.95 1.46
C GLN A 5 -11.35 12.09 0.34
N ASN A 6 -12.53 11.51 0.57
CA ASN A 6 -13.16 10.56 -0.34
C ASN A 6 -12.19 9.45 -0.81
N ALA A 7 -11.38 8.93 0.13
CA ALA A 7 -10.38 7.93 -0.20
C ALA A 7 -11.04 6.66 -0.73
N GLN A 8 -10.53 6.14 -1.83
CA GLN A 8 -11.09 4.98 -2.52
C GLN A 8 -10.75 3.66 -1.81
N ALA A 9 -9.50 3.57 -1.36
CA ALA A 9 -8.96 2.36 -0.78
C ALA A 9 -7.81 2.68 0.18
N ILE A 10 -7.46 1.68 0.99
CA ILE A 10 -6.30 1.71 1.88
C ILE A 10 -5.36 0.59 1.49
N VAL A 11 -4.06 0.89 1.41
CA VAL A 11 -2.97 -0.08 1.28
C VAL A 11 -2.14 -0.03 2.56
N MET A 12 -2.06 -1.16 3.25
CA MET A 12 -1.31 -1.38 4.47
C MET A 12 -0.14 -2.34 4.20
N LEU A 13 1.09 -1.89 4.41
CA LEU A 13 2.32 -2.63 4.07
C LEU A 13 3.08 -3.10 5.33
N THR A 14 2.35 -3.37 6.41
CA THR A 14 2.91 -3.82 7.69
C THR A 14 1.94 -4.77 8.38
N LYS A 15 2.48 -5.68 9.19
CA LYS A 15 1.67 -6.39 10.19
C LYS A 15 1.38 -5.46 11.36
N CYS A 16 0.37 -5.76 12.19
CA CYS A 16 0.13 -4.99 13.41
C CYS A 16 1.22 -5.20 14.46
N LYS A 17 1.84 -6.39 14.45
CA LYS A 17 2.97 -6.75 15.29
C LYS A 17 4.09 -7.31 14.43
N GLU A 18 5.30 -6.79 14.61
CA GLU A 18 6.55 -7.28 14.01
C GLU A 18 7.57 -7.43 15.15
N HIS A 19 8.29 -8.56 15.19
CA HIS A 19 9.17 -8.92 16.31
C HIS A 19 8.57 -8.74 17.72
N GLY A 20 7.28 -9.03 17.88
CA GLY A 20 6.57 -8.88 19.16
C GLY A 20 6.29 -7.42 19.57
N ARG A 21 6.70 -6.43 18.78
CA ARG A 21 6.39 -5.01 19.00
C ARG A 21 5.20 -4.59 18.16
N VAL A 22 4.33 -3.77 18.73
CA VAL A 22 3.21 -3.18 17.99
C VAL A 22 3.77 -2.12 17.04
N THR A 23 3.67 -2.37 15.74
CA THR A 23 4.10 -1.45 14.67
C THR A 23 2.92 -0.70 14.06
N CYS A 24 1.71 -1.24 14.17
CA CYS A 24 0.49 -0.56 13.74
C CYS A 24 -0.66 -0.97 14.65
N GLY A 25 -1.32 0.03 15.26
CA GLY A 25 -2.57 -0.19 15.97
C GLY A 25 -3.63 -0.70 15.00
N ARG A 26 -4.43 -1.68 15.40
CA ARG A 26 -5.52 -2.17 14.57
C ARG A 26 -6.65 -1.14 14.53
N TYR A 27 -6.85 -0.54 13.37
CA TYR A 27 -7.83 0.53 13.15
C TYR A 27 -9.07 0.06 12.36
N TRP A 28 -9.28 -1.26 12.25
CA TRP A 28 -10.43 -1.86 11.58
C TRP A 28 -11.02 -3.01 12.41
N PRO A 29 -12.31 -3.32 12.25
CA PRO A 29 -12.94 -4.48 12.90
C PRO A 29 -12.49 -5.81 12.26
N GLU A 30 -12.37 -6.88 13.07
CA GLU A 30 -12.12 -8.25 12.57
C GLU A 30 -13.41 -9.06 12.40
N ALA A 31 -14.41 -8.77 13.24
CA ALA A 31 -15.69 -9.45 13.23
C ALA A 31 -16.68 -8.71 12.32
N THR A 32 -17.80 -9.38 12.03
CA THR A 32 -18.96 -8.77 11.36
C THR A 32 -19.62 -7.67 12.20
N GLU A 33 -19.32 -7.62 13.51
CA GLU A 33 -19.76 -6.55 14.40
C GLU A 33 -19.13 -5.21 14.00
N PRO A 34 -19.96 -4.16 13.79
CA PRO A 34 -19.46 -2.85 13.44
C PRO A 34 -18.66 -2.20 14.58
N MET A 35 -17.60 -1.47 14.24
CA MET A 35 -16.85 -0.62 15.17
C MET A 35 -17.06 0.86 14.87
N TYR A 36 -17.06 1.70 15.90
CA TYR A 36 -17.20 3.15 15.78
C TYR A 36 -15.87 3.85 16.02
N TYR A 37 -15.49 4.73 15.11
CA TYR A 37 -14.35 5.63 15.23
C TYR A 37 -14.85 7.07 15.18
N GLY A 38 -15.17 7.63 16.36
CA GLY A 38 -15.91 8.88 16.45
C GLY A 38 -17.28 8.76 15.79
N TYR A 39 -17.56 9.60 14.80
CA TYR A 39 -18.83 9.60 14.05
C TYR A 39 -18.88 8.61 12.88
N LEU A 40 -17.79 7.85 12.64
CA LEU A 40 -17.69 6.92 11.52
C LEU A 40 -17.91 5.49 12.01
N LYS A 41 -18.97 4.84 11.53
CA LYS A 41 -19.20 3.41 11.71
C LYS A 41 -18.50 2.64 10.61
N VAL A 42 -17.77 1.60 10.96
CA VAL A 42 -17.03 0.71 10.05
C VAL A 42 -17.46 -0.72 10.30
N GLN A 43 -17.84 -1.44 9.25
CA GLN A 43 -18.26 -2.83 9.32
C GLN A 43 -17.56 -3.66 8.25
N VAL A 44 -17.11 -4.86 8.60
CA VAL A 44 -16.60 -5.83 7.62
C VAL A 44 -17.75 -6.41 6.81
N LEU A 45 -17.68 -6.27 5.49
CA LEU A 45 -18.59 -6.93 4.56
C LEU A 45 -18.03 -8.29 4.12
N GLU A 46 -16.74 -8.31 3.76
CA GLU A 46 -16.04 -9.52 3.37
C GLU A 46 -14.55 -9.39 3.70
N THR A 47 -13.90 -10.53 3.86
CA THR A 47 -12.44 -10.64 3.92
C THR A 47 -12.01 -11.86 3.12
N THR A 48 -11.03 -11.66 2.25
CA THR A 48 -10.34 -12.74 1.52
C THR A 48 -8.87 -12.72 1.89
N SER A 49 -8.28 -13.89 2.10
CA SER A 49 -6.87 -14.01 2.47
C SER A 49 -6.12 -14.93 1.52
N SER A 50 -4.86 -14.62 1.33
CA SER A 50 -3.83 -15.45 0.69
C SER A 50 -2.62 -15.54 1.61
N ASP A 51 -1.58 -16.27 1.21
CA ASP A 51 -0.33 -16.34 1.97
C ASP A 51 0.38 -14.97 2.06
N ASP A 52 0.22 -14.13 1.04
CA ASP A 52 1.00 -12.90 0.90
C ASP A 52 0.23 -11.62 1.28
N TRP A 53 -1.10 -11.65 1.25
CA TRP A 53 -1.93 -10.49 1.56
C TRP A 53 -3.35 -10.85 1.99
N ILE A 54 -4.01 -9.89 2.64
CA ILE A 54 -5.44 -9.89 3.00
C ILE A 54 -6.13 -8.74 2.25
N VAL A 55 -7.34 -8.99 1.75
CA VAL A 55 -8.22 -7.97 1.19
C VAL A 55 -9.54 -7.99 1.94
N SER A 56 -9.89 -6.86 2.56
CA SER A 56 -11.14 -6.68 3.29
C SER A 56 -11.98 -5.58 2.65
N ARG A 57 -13.27 -5.82 2.48
CA ARG A 57 -14.23 -4.78 2.06
C ARG A 57 -14.98 -4.29 3.28
N PHE A 58 -14.98 -2.98 3.48
CA PHE A 58 -15.67 -2.33 4.59
C PHE A 58 -16.87 -1.52 4.09
N MET A 59 -17.95 -1.54 4.87
CA MET A 59 -19.00 -0.54 4.81
C MET A 59 -18.66 0.58 5.79
N LEU A 60 -18.57 1.80 5.28
CA LEU A 60 -18.37 3.02 6.06
C LEU A 60 -19.69 3.79 6.11
N VAL A 61 -20.15 4.15 7.29
CA VAL A 61 -21.40 4.93 7.48
C VAL A 61 -21.13 6.15 8.35
N LYS A 62 -21.51 7.34 7.86
CA LYS A 62 -21.49 8.61 8.61
C LYS A 62 -22.83 9.32 8.45
N GLY A 63 -23.61 9.40 9.53
CA GLY A 63 -25.00 9.89 9.47
C GLY A 63 -25.84 9.00 8.54
N ASN A 64 -26.47 9.60 7.54
CA ASN A 64 -27.31 8.90 6.56
C ASN A 64 -26.57 8.51 5.27
N GLN A 65 -25.25 8.73 5.22
CA GLN A 65 -24.43 8.40 4.05
C GLN A 65 -23.65 7.11 4.31
N GLY A 66 -23.71 6.18 3.35
CA GLY A 66 -22.96 4.94 3.35
C GLY A 66 -22.09 4.83 2.10
N ARG A 67 -20.89 4.26 2.24
CA ARG A 67 -20.00 3.94 1.11
C ARG A 67 -19.15 2.73 1.41
N THR A 68 -18.74 2.02 0.36
CA THR A 68 -17.81 0.90 0.49
C THR A 68 -16.37 1.38 0.35
N MET A 69 -15.44 0.67 0.98
CA MET A 69 -14.01 0.89 0.84
C MET A 69 -13.27 -0.44 0.90
N THR A 70 -12.27 -0.61 0.06
CA THR A 70 -11.40 -1.79 0.09
C THR A 70 -10.11 -1.49 0.84
N HIS A 71 -9.73 -2.41 1.72
CA HIS A 71 -8.48 -2.40 2.47
C HIS A 71 -7.62 -3.57 2.01
N PHE A 72 -6.41 -3.26 1.56
CA PHE A 72 -5.42 -4.22 1.09
C PHE A 72 -4.27 -4.25 2.08
N GLN A 73 -4.01 -5.40 2.70
CA GLN A 73 -2.90 -5.58 3.63
C GLN A 73 -1.88 -6.56 3.05
N TYR A 74 -0.67 -6.08 2.74
CA TYR A 74 0.43 -6.93 2.33
C TYR A 74 1.17 -7.49 3.56
N LEU A 75 1.29 -8.81 3.63
CA LEU A 75 1.83 -9.56 4.78
C LEU A 75 3.20 -10.19 4.50
N ALA A 76 3.57 -10.38 3.24
CA ALA A 76 4.83 -11.00 2.85
C ALA A 76 6.06 -10.09 2.97
N TRP A 77 5.89 -8.84 3.43
CA TRP A 77 7.04 -7.99 3.74
C TRP A 77 7.77 -8.50 4.98
N PRO A 78 9.07 -8.82 4.90
CA PRO A 78 9.82 -9.26 6.07
C PRO A 78 10.04 -8.11 7.06
N ASP A 79 10.13 -8.46 8.34
CA ASP A 79 10.37 -7.48 9.41
C ASP A 79 11.72 -6.76 9.22
N LEU A 80 12.74 -7.45 8.70
CA LEU A 80 14.04 -6.89 8.31
C LEU A 80 14.28 -7.02 6.80
N GLY A 81 14.67 -5.92 6.16
CA GLY A 81 15.04 -5.89 4.74
C GLY A 81 13.86 -5.84 3.78
N VAL A 82 13.98 -6.55 2.65
CA VAL A 82 12.96 -6.60 1.60
C VAL A 82 12.54 -8.02 1.25
N PRO A 83 11.34 -8.18 0.66
CA PRO A 83 10.89 -9.47 0.17
C PRO A 83 11.95 -10.09 -0.75
N LYS A 84 12.38 -11.32 -0.44
CA LYS A 84 13.30 -12.08 -1.30
C LYS A 84 12.69 -12.36 -2.67
N ASN A 85 11.37 -12.54 -2.71
CA ASN A 85 10.60 -12.67 -3.93
C ASN A 85 9.80 -11.39 -4.17
N THR A 86 10.26 -10.59 -5.11
CA THR A 86 9.63 -9.31 -5.46
C THR A 86 8.41 -9.46 -6.36
N MET A 87 8.18 -10.65 -6.95
CA MET A 87 7.01 -10.92 -7.79
C MET A 87 5.71 -10.87 -6.99
N SER A 88 5.74 -11.26 -5.71
CA SER A 88 4.60 -11.14 -4.81
C SER A 88 4.16 -9.68 -4.64
N LEU A 89 5.13 -8.76 -4.46
CA LEU A 89 4.85 -7.33 -4.37
C LEU A 89 4.29 -6.78 -5.69
N VAL A 90 4.86 -7.18 -6.83
CA VAL A 90 4.35 -6.78 -8.16
C VAL A 90 2.93 -7.28 -8.39
N ALA A 91 2.63 -8.52 -8.02
CA ALA A 91 1.29 -9.11 -8.11
C ALA A 91 0.30 -8.34 -7.23
N PHE A 92 0.70 -8.00 -6.01
CA PHE A 92 -0.09 -7.20 -5.09
C PHE A 92 -0.37 -5.79 -5.64
N VAL A 93 0.64 -5.10 -6.20
CA VAL A 93 0.46 -3.78 -6.83
C VAL A 93 -0.54 -3.86 -8.00
N ARG A 94 -0.43 -4.88 -8.85
CA ARG A 94 -1.39 -5.11 -9.94
C ARG A 94 -2.80 -5.40 -9.44
N LEU A 95 -2.94 -6.17 -8.37
CA LEU A 95 -4.22 -6.44 -7.71
C LEU A 95 -4.86 -5.13 -7.26
N VAL A 96 -4.14 -4.32 -6.48
CA VAL A 96 -4.63 -3.01 -6.00
C VAL A 96 -5.07 -2.17 -7.20
N ARG A 97 -4.21 -2.00 -8.20
CA ARG A 97 -4.48 -1.13 -9.36
C ARG A 97 -5.72 -1.57 -10.16
N ARG A 98 -5.96 -2.87 -10.33
CA ARG A 98 -7.16 -3.39 -11.01
C ARG A 98 -8.45 -3.15 -10.23
N SER A 99 -8.36 -2.98 -8.91
CA SER A 99 -9.50 -2.69 -8.04
C SER A 99 -9.79 -1.20 -7.88
N LEU A 100 -8.94 -0.32 -8.43
CA LEU A 100 -9.14 1.13 -8.39
C LEU A 100 -9.89 1.61 -9.62
N ASP A 101 -10.66 2.68 -9.41
CA ASP A 101 -11.33 3.44 -10.45
C ASP A 101 -10.40 4.59 -10.82
N VAL A 102 -10.23 4.80 -12.12
CA VAL A 102 -9.32 5.83 -12.67
C VAL A 102 -9.86 7.24 -12.37
N GLN A 103 -11.13 7.39 -12.02
CA GLN A 103 -11.78 8.67 -11.70
C GLN A 103 -11.50 9.16 -10.25
N LYS A 104 -10.25 9.61 -10.02
CA LYS A 104 -9.81 10.69 -9.10
C LYS A 104 -10.13 10.63 -7.59
N ALA A 105 -10.23 9.46 -6.97
CA ALA A 105 -10.19 9.37 -5.50
C ALA A 105 -8.79 8.99 -5.00
N PRO A 106 -8.28 9.59 -3.89
CA PRO A 106 -6.94 9.29 -3.41
C PRO A 106 -6.84 7.87 -2.83
N LEU A 107 -5.71 7.22 -3.10
CA LEU A 107 -5.30 5.97 -2.46
C LEU A 107 -4.53 6.29 -1.19
N VAL A 108 -4.94 5.72 -0.06
CA VAL A 108 -4.21 5.89 1.20
C VAL A 108 -3.22 4.75 1.35
N VAL A 109 -1.93 5.05 1.37
CA VAL A 109 -0.87 4.06 1.54
C VAL A 109 -0.16 4.31 2.87
N HIS A 110 0.00 3.27 3.69
CA HIS A 110 0.80 3.36 4.90
C HIS A 110 1.54 2.05 5.23
N CYS A 111 2.52 2.17 6.12
CA CYS A 111 3.23 1.08 6.77
C CYS A 111 3.30 1.37 8.27
N ASN A 112 4.46 1.22 8.92
CA ASN A 112 4.71 1.66 10.28
C ASN A 112 4.97 3.19 10.34
N THR A 113 6.01 3.67 9.65
CA THR A 113 6.41 5.10 9.65
C THR A 113 5.77 5.93 8.52
N GLY A 114 5.03 5.29 7.61
CA GLY A 114 4.54 5.94 6.39
C GLY A 114 5.66 6.33 5.42
N ALA A 115 6.76 5.57 5.45
CA ALA A 115 7.97 5.72 4.66
C ALA A 115 8.55 4.32 4.31
N GLY A 116 9.64 4.26 3.54
CA GLY A 116 10.30 3.00 3.17
C GLY A 116 9.39 2.12 2.31
N ARG A 117 8.69 1.15 2.94
CA ARG A 117 7.73 0.26 2.28
C ARG A 117 6.65 1.02 1.50
N SER A 118 6.12 2.08 2.11
CA SER A 118 5.10 2.94 1.47
C SER A 118 5.66 3.61 0.21
N GLY A 119 6.89 4.13 0.28
CA GLY A 119 7.55 4.72 -0.88
C GLY A 119 7.86 3.70 -1.97
N THR A 120 8.37 2.52 -1.60
CA THR A 120 8.63 1.44 -2.56
C THR A 120 7.35 1.01 -3.27
N PHE A 121 6.23 0.84 -2.57
CA PHE A 121 4.95 0.51 -3.19
C PHE A 121 4.51 1.56 -4.21
N VAL A 122 4.55 2.85 -3.83
CA VAL A 122 4.16 3.96 -4.72
C VAL A 122 5.09 4.06 -5.93
N ALA A 123 6.39 3.85 -5.73
CA ALA A 123 7.38 3.88 -6.80
C ALA A 123 7.14 2.74 -7.79
N VAL A 124 6.98 1.51 -7.30
CA VAL A 124 6.69 0.33 -8.13
C VAL A 124 5.39 0.52 -8.90
N ASP A 125 4.32 1.01 -8.27
CA ASP A 125 3.05 1.30 -8.94
C ASP A 125 3.19 2.33 -10.07
N ARG A 126 3.94 3.41 -9.84
CA ARG A 126 4.22 4.44 -10.86
C ARG A 126 5.06 3.88 -12.01
N LEU A 127 6.10 3.12 -11.70
CA LEU A 127 7.02 2.55 -12.68
C LEU A 127 6.35 1.46 -13.52
N LEU A 128 5.50 0.62 -12.91
CA LEU A 128 4.69 -0.36 -13.64
C LEU A 128 3.72 0.32 -14.62
N GLN A 129 3.17 1.49 -14.27
CA GLN A 129 2.35 2.26 -15.21
C GLN A 129 3.17 2.89 -16.33
N HIS A 130 4.40 3.31 -16.03
CA HIS A 130 5.33 3.91 -16.99
C HIS A 130 5.75 2.90 -18.07
N ILE A 131 6.20 1.70 -17.68
CA ILE A 131 6.66 0.66 -18.62
C ILE A 131 5.57 0.12 -19.54
N MET A 132 4.29 0.33 -19.21
CA MET A 132 3.18 -0.03 -20.11
C MET A 132 3.04 0.96 -21.28
N LYS A 133 3.64 2.15 -21.18
CA LYS A 133 3.50 3.25 -22.15
C LYS A 133 4.83 3.64 -22.81
N HIS A 134 5.94 3.27 -22.17
CA HIS A 134 7.29 3.67 -22.56
C HIS A 134 8.21 2.45 -22.48
N ASP A 135 9.27 2.46 -23.29
CA ASP A 135 10.30 1.43 -23.40
C ASP A 135 11.52 1.71 -22.50
N TRP A 136 11.47 2.77 -21.68
CA TRP A 136 12.52 3.14 -20.75
C TRP A 136 11.99 3.28 -19.32
N VAL A 137 12.91 3.32 -18.35
CA VAL A 137 12.60 3.46 -16.92
C VAL A 137 13.63 4.37 -16.28
N ASP A 138 13.17 5.39 -15.55
CA ASP A 138 14.03 6.20 -14.69
C ASP A 138 13.55 6.12 -13.23
N ILE A 139 14.16 5.17 -12.52
CA ILE A 139 13.90 4.91 -11.11
C ILE A 139 14.38 6.09 -10.26
N TYR A 140 15.53 6.68 -10.61
CA TYR A 140 16.12 7.77 -9.84
C TYR A 140 15.23 9.00 -9.89
N HIS A 141 14.80 9.42 -11.07
CA HIS A 141 13.92 10.56 -11.26
C HIS A 141 12.58 10.32 -10.57
N THR A 142 12.00 9.13 -10.72
CA THR A 142 10.74 8.76 -10.05
C THR A 142 10.84 8.90 -8.53
N VAL A 143 11.89 8.36 -7.91
CA VAL A 143 12.11 8.49 -6.47
C VAL A 143 12.39 9.94 -6.07
N HIS A 144 13.15 10.69 -6.89
CA HIS A 144 13.45 12.08 -6.64
C HIS A 144 12.19 12.95 -6.61
N GLU A 145 11.29 12.82 -7.60
CA GLU A 145 10.00 13.51 -7.63
C GLU A 145 9.13 13.18 -6.41
N MET A 146 9.11 11.91 -6.00
CA MET A 146 8.37 11.45 -4.82
C MET A 146 8.88 12.10 -3.53
N LEU A 147 10.20 12.29 -3.41
CA LEU A 147 10.81 12.96 -2.26
C LEU A 147 10.48 14.45 -2.17
N GLN A 148 10.15 15.11 -3.29
CA GLN A 148 9.68 16.51 -3.28
C GLN A 148 8.30 16.66 -2.61
N HIS A 149 7.47 15.61 -2.63
CA HIS A 149 6.12 15.65 -2.08
C HIS A 149 6.05 15.18 -0.62
N ARG A 150 7.01 14.33 -0.19
CA ARG A 150 7.13 13.89 1.21
C ARG A 150 8.57 13.50 1.52
N HIS A 151 9.20 14.30 2.38
CA HIS A 151 10.53 13.99 2.89
C HIS A 151 10.57 12.58 3.52
N GLN A 152 11.69 11.89 3.33
CA GLN A 152 11.96 10.53 3.85
C GLN A 152 11.08 9.40 3.28
N LEU A 153 10.38 9.59 2.16
CA LEU A 153 9.49 8.55 1.61
C LEU A 153 10.20 7.20 1.35
N VAL A 154 11.52 7.20 1.16
CA VAL A 154 12.35 5.98 1.09
C VAL A 154 13.39 6.03 2.22
N GLN A 155 13.22 5.14 3.22
CA GLN A 155 14.08 5.06 4.39
C GLN A 155 15.17 4.01 4.21
N THR A 156 16.40 4.46 3.96
CA THR A 156 17.67 3.83 4.36
C THR A 156 18.74 4.92 4.29
N GLU A 157 19.78 4.84 5.13
CA GLU A 157 20.84 5.87 5.24
C GLU A 157 21.71 6.01 3.97
N VAL A 158 21.44 5.21 2.92
CA VAL A 158 22.24 5.12 1.70
C VAL A 158 21.31 5.31 0.49
N ARG A 159 21.35 6.50 -0.14
CA ARG A 159 20.59 6.82 -1.38
C ARG A 159 20.72 5.75 -2.49
N PRO A 160 21.85 5.04 -2.64
CA PRO A 160 21.95 3.86 -3.52
C PRO A 160 21.03 2.67 -3.15
N LEU A 161 20.81 2.38 -1.87
CA LEU A 161 19.99 1.23 -1.43
C LEU A 161 18.50 1.47 -1.60
N ALA A 162 18.06 2.72 -1.44
CA ALA A 162 16.70 3.16 -1.78
C ALA A 162 16.34 2.82 -3.24
N THR A 163 17.31 3.03 -4.13
CA THR A 163 17.24 2.67 -5.54
C THR A 163 17.21 1.15 -5.70
N TYR A 164 18.11 0.41 -5.02
CA TYR A 164 18.13 -1.06 -5.00
C TYR A 164 16.78 -1.70 -4.60
N PHE A 165 16.04 -1.13 -3.64
CA PHE A 165 14.74 -1.67 -3.22
C PHE A 165 13.62 -1.48 -4.24
N VAL A 166 13.74 -0.50 -5.13
CA VAL A 166 12.85 -0.32 -6.29
C VAL A 166 13.37 -1.09 -7.50
N TYR A 167 14.69 -1.23 -7.64
CA TYR A 167 15.36 -2.01 -8.68
C TYR A 167 15.09 -3.51 -8.55
N CYS A 168 15.18 -4.10 -7.35
CA CYS A 168 15.02 -5.55 -7.16
C CYS A 168 13.65 -6.09 -7.63
N PRO A 169 12.52 -5.35 -7.46
CA PRO A 169 11.26 -5.69 -8.13
C PRO A 169 11.20 -5.48 -9.64
N LEU A 170 12.05 -4.63 -10.22
CA LEU A 170 12.02 -4.27 -11.64
C LEU A 170 13.04 -5.05 -12.47
N GLU A 171 14.18 -5.46 -11.91
CA GLU A 171 15.14 -6.35 -12.57
C GLU A 171 14.51 -7.70 -12.94
N SER A 172 13.66 -8.25 -12.06
CA SER A 172 12.90 -9.47 -12.35
C SER A 172 11.85 -9.30 -13.46
N LEU A 173 11.49 -8.07 -13.81
CA LEU A 173 10.56 -7.73 -14.88
C LEU A 173 11.26 -7.33 -16.20
N CYS A 174 12.47 -6.77 -16.14
CA CYS A 174 13.21 -6.29 -17.32
C CYS A 174 14.14 -7.36 -17.93
N LEU A 175 14.42 -8.46 -17.23
CA LEU A 175 15.26 -9.57 -17.73
C LEU A 175 14.47 -10.62 -18.57
N LYS A 176 13.40 -10.21 -19.26
CA LYS A 176 12.66 -11.04 -20.22
C LYS A 176 12.57 -10.40 -21.59
#